data_AF-A0A2E5SNK1-F1
#
_entry.id   AF-A0A2E5SNK1-F1
#
_cell.length_a   1.000
_cell.length_b   1.000
_cell.length_c   1.000
_cell.angle_alpha   90.00
_cell.angle_beta   90.00
_cell.angle_gamma   90.00
#
_symmetry.space_group_name_H-M   'P 1'
#
loop_
_entity.id
_entity.type
_entity.pdbx_description
1 polymer ?
#
loop_
_entity_poly.entity_id
_entity_poly.type
_entity_poly.pdbx_seq_one_letter_code
_entity_poly.pdbx_strand_id
1 'polypeptide(L)'
;MIGRIRGILVEKAPGQALVECAGLGYEVDIPYTTFFHLPETGDEVTLHTHFAVREDAQSLYGFASSLDRDLFRLLIKVNGVGPKLAVGILSGLDAQQFIRCVENRDSASLVKLPGVGKKTAERLLIEMADRIGQLEGQFVPTSPEATGVGQPGGQGPAGGPVATEEAEAALIALGYKPQEAAKAISKVAGEGMSSETLIRLALRNMIPA
;
A
#
# COMPACT_ATOMS: atom_id res chain seq x y z
N MET A 1 -2.26 -21.26 -7.93
CA MET A 1 -2.34 -19.77 -7.81
C MET A 1 -2.80 -19.46 -6.40
N ILE A 2 -2.03 -18.68 -5.64
CA ILE A 2 -2.42 -18.26 -4.28
C ILE A 2 -3.27 -16.99 -4.43
N GLY A 3 -4.55 -17.05 -4.05
CA GLY A 3 -5.52 -15.96 -4.23
C GLY A 3 -5.98 -15.26 -2.96
N ARG A 4 -5.77 -15.90 -1.80
CA ARG A 4 -6.04 -15.39 -0.46
C ARG A 4 -5.14 -16.14 0.52
N ILE A 5 -4.67 -15.44 1.54
CA ILE A 5 -3.98 -16.01 2.70
C ILE A 5 -4.76 -15.60 3.95
N ARG A 6 -4.92 -16.54 4.88
CA ARG A 6 -5.48 -16.31 6.22
C ARG A 6 -4.61 -17.04 7.23
N GLY A 7 -4.08 -16.32 8.21
CA GLY A 7 -3.13 -16.86 9.17
C GLY A 7 -2.76 -15.84 10.23
N ILE A 8 -1.72 -16.14 11.01
CA ILE A 8 -1.22 -15.26 12.07
C ILE A 8 -0.19 -14.29 11.49
N LEU A 9 -0.33 -13.00 11.79
CA LEU A 9 0.68 -12.00 11.44
C LEU A 9 1.88 -12.17 12.38
N VAL A 10 3.01 -12.65 11.85
CA VAL A 10 4.22 -12.92 12.65
C VAL A 10 5.13 -11.69 12.68
N GLU A 11 5.24 -11.00 11.55
CA GLU A 11 6.03 -9.77 11.43
C GLU A 11 5.33 -8.81 10.46
N LYS A 12 5.41 -7.51 10.74
CA LYS A 12 5.00 -6.45 9.82
C LYS A 12 6.10 -5.42 9.71
N ALA A 13 6.41 -5.01 8.48
CA ALA A 13 7.31 -3.90 8.19
C ALA A 13 6.72 -3.04 7.06
N PRO A 14 7.08 -1.76 6.98
CA PRO A 14 6.84 -0.94 5.79
C PRO A 14 7.08 -1.69 4.46
N GLY A 15 6.00 -2.02 3.74
CA GLY A 15 6.06 -2.70 2.44
C GLY A 15 6.04 -4.22 2.48
N GLN A 16 6.11 -4.87 3.65
CA GLN A 16 6.17 -6.32 3.77
C GLN A 16 5.39 -6.85 5.00
N ALA A 17 4.80 -8.03 4.87
CA ALA A 17 4.25 -8.77 6.00
C ALA A 17 4.67 -10.24 5.94
N LEU A 18 4.93 -10.84 7.12
CA LEU A 18 5.13 -12.27 7.29
C LEU A 18 3.87 -12.88 7.90
N VAL A 19 3.17 -13.74 7.15
CA VAL A 19 1.95 -14.40 7.61
C VAL A 19 2.19 -15.89 7.73
N GLU A 20 2.01 -16.44 8.93
CA GLU A 20 2.08 -17.88 9.16
C GLU A 20 0.73 -18.55 8.93
N CYS A 21 0.71 -19.53 8.03
CA CYS A 21 -0.44 -20.40 7.80
C CYS A 21 -0.04 -21.86 8.00
N ALA A 22 -0.59 -22.49 9.03
CA ALA A 22 -0.35 -23.91 9.33
C ALA A 22 1.15 -24.27 9.41
N GLY A 23 1.96 -23.41 10.05
CA GLY A 23 3.40 -23.61 10.22
C GLY A 23 4.27 -23.18 9.02
N LEU A 24 3.69 -22.58 7.97
CA LEU A 24 4.42 -22.00 6.84
C LEU A 24 4.36 -20.48 6.89
N GLY A 25 5.52 -19.82 6.98
CA GLY A 25 5.64 -18.37 6.86
C GLY A 25 5.66 -17.91 5.40
N TYR A 26 4.72 -17.07 5.03
CA TYR A 26 4.67 -16.42 3.72
C TYR A 26 5.13 -14.98 3.84
N GLU A 27 6.22 -14.64 3.15
CA GLU A 27 6.59 -13.25 2.92
C GLU A 27 5.69 -12.66 1.82
N VAL A 28 5.04 -11.55 2.15
CA VAL A 28 4.07 -10.88 1.29
C VAL A 28 4.45 -9.42 1.11
N ASP A 29 4.70 -9.01 -0.13
CA ASP A 29 4.85 -7.60 -0.50
C ASP A 29 3.49 -6.91 -0.41
N ILE A 30 3.39 -5.81 0.34
CA ILE A 30 2.12 -5.11 0.56
C ILE A 30 2.26 -3.61 0.30
N PRO A 31 1.21 -2.93 -0.22
CA PRO A 31 1.17 -1.48 -0.25
C PRO A 31 1.07 -0.89 1.17
N TYR A 32 1.51 0.34 1.36
CA TYR A 32 1.40 1.03 2.66
C TYR A 32 -0.05 1.21 3.13
N THR A 33 -0.96 1.43 2.19
CA THR A 33 -2.41 1.45 2.49
C THR A 33 -2.85 0.14 3.15
N THR A 34 -2.32 -1.01 2.71
CA THR A 34 -2.59 -2.31 3.36
C THR A 34 -1.87 -2.43 4.69
N PHE A 35 -0.61 -2.02 4.78
CA PHE A 35 0.17 -2.04 6.02
C PHE A 35 -0.56 -1.33 7.18
N PHE A 36 -1.17 -0.16 6.94
CA PHE A 36 -1.93 0.56 7.96
C PHE A 36 -3.25 -0.10 8.38
N HIS A 37 -3.74 -1.10 7.63
CA HIS A 37 -4.92 -1.88 7.98
C HIS A 37 -4.57 -3.24 8.62
N LEU A 38 -3.28 -3.59 8.71
CA LEU A 38 -2.88 -4.82 9.36
C LEU A 38 -3.16 -4.77 10.86
N PRO A 39 -3.53 -5.91 11.48
CA PRO A 39 -3.66 -6.00 12.92
C PRO A 39 -2.28 -5.95 13.60
N GLU A 40 -2.25 -6.15 14.92
CA GLU A 40 -1.00 -6.29 15.63
C GLU A 40 -0.36 -7.66 15.38
N THR A 41 0.96 -7.73 15.58
CA THR A 41 1.69 -8.99 15.52
C THR A 41 1.13 -9.98 16.54
N GLY A 42 0.86 -11.21 16.10
CA GLY A 42 0.24 -12.28 16.88
C GLY A 42 -1.25 -12.47 16.59
N ASP A 43 -1.90 -11.52 15.92
CA ASP A 43 -3.31 -11.61 15.58
C ASP A 43 -3.55 -12.26 14.20
N GLU A 44 -4.78 -12.73 13.99
CA GLU A 44 -5.18 -13.28 12.69
C GLU A 44 -5.38 -12.18 11.65
N VAL A 45 -4.81 -12.37 10.47
CA VAL A 45 -4.97 -11.49 9.31
C VAL A 45 -5.47 -12.27 8.09
N THR A 46 -6.30 -11.62 7.28
CA THR A 46 -6.65 -12.08 5.94
C THR A 46 -6.08 -11.10 4.91
N LEU A 47 -5.34 -11.62 3.92
CA LEU A 47 -4.88 -10.85 2.77
C LEU A 47 -5.40 -11.45 1.46
N HIS A 48 -5.89 -10.58 0.58
CA HIS A 48 -6.17 -10.93 -0.81
C HIS A 48 -4.87 -10.88 -1.60
N THR A 49 -4.54 -11.94 -2.33
CA THR A 49 -3.20 -12.06 -2.91
C THR A 49 -3.16 -12.14 -4.44
N HIS A 50 -2.06 -11.63 -5.00
CA HIS A 50 -1.65 -11.88 -6.38
C HIS A 50 -0.28 -12.57 -6.36
N PHE A 51 -0.28 -13.84 -6.76
CA PHE A 51 0.95 -14.62 -6.92
C PHE A 51 1.53 -14.41 -8.32
N ALA A 52 2.73 -13.83 -8.39
CA ALA A 52 3.45 -13.56 -9.62
C ALA A 52 4.63 -14.53 -9.75
N VAL A 53 4.71 -15.21 -10.89
CA VAL A 53 5.80 -16.15 -11.20
C VAL A 53 6.57 -15.60 -12.40
N ARG A 54 7.89 -15.50 -12.24
CA ARG A 54 8.87 -15.20 -13.29
C ARG A 54 9.83 -16.39 -13.39
N GLU A 55 10.70 -16.39 -14.40
CA GLU A 55 11.73 -17.45 -14.54
C GLU A 55 12.68 -17.52 -13.33
N ASP A 56 12.96 -16.38 -12.70
CA ASP A 56 13.97 -16.22 -11.66
C ASP A 56 13.39 -16.00 -10.25
N ALA A 57 12.09 -15.72 -10.14
CA ALA A 57 11.47 -15.34 -8.87
C ALA A 57 9.99 -15.72 -8.77
N GLN A 58 9.57 -16.01 -7.55
CA GLN A 58 8.17 -16.10 -7.16
C GLN A 58 7.88 -15.01 -6.13
N SER A 59 6.96 -14.12 -6.45
CA SER A 59 6.60 -12.99 -5.59
C SER A 59 5.12 -13.06 -5.24
N LEU A 60 4.81 -12.67 -4.01
CA LEU A 60 3.44 -12.68 -3.52
C LEU A 60 3.07 -11.28 -3.06
N TYR A 61 2.08 -10.69 -3.72
CA TYR A 61 1.57 -9.37 -3.38
C TYR A 61 0.27 -9.50 -2.59
N GLY A 62 0.12 -8.76 -1.49
CA GLY A 62 -1.03 -8.82 -0.59
C GLY A 62 -1.76 -7.50 -0.46
N PHE A 63 -3.08 -7.60 -0.27
CA PHE A 63 -3.97 -6.45 -0.19
C PHE A 63 -5.03 -6.66 0.89
N ALA A 64 -5.39 -5.59 1.59
CA ALA A 64 -6.45 -5.61 2.61
C ALA A 64 -7.83 -5.91 2.00
N SER A 65 -8.08 -5.46 0.76
CA SER A 65 -9.34 -5.69 0.06
C SER A 65 -9.15 -6.42 -1.28
N SER A 66 -10.21 -7.10 -1.75
CA SER A 66 -10.23 -7.67 -3.10
C SER A 66 -10.14 -6.59 -4.18
N LEU A 67 -10.74 -5.42 -3.92
CA LEU A 67 -10.74 -4.28 -4.83
C LEU A 67 -9.32 -3.79 -5.12
N ASP A 68 -8.50 -3.62 -4.09
CA ASP A 68 -7.09 -3.20 -4.23
C ASP A 68 -6.29 -4.24 -5.04
N ARG A 69 -6.51 -5.53 -4.78
CA ARG A 69 -5.89 -6.63 -5.55
C ARG A 69 -6.30 -6.59 -7.02
N ASP A 70 -7.58 -6.35 -7.29
CA ASP A 70 -8.09 -6.37 -8.66
C ASP A 70 -7.63 -5.12 -9.43
N LEU A 71 -7.57 -3.97 -8.77
CA LEU A 71 -6.93 -2.78 -9.31
C LEU A 71 -5.45 -3.02 -9.59
N PHE A 72 -4.70 -3.63 -8.66
CA PHE A 72 -3.31 -4.01 -8.88
C PHE A 72 -3.15 -4.86 -10.13
N ARG A 73 -4.01 -5.87 -10.32
CA ARG A 73 -4.00 -6.74 -11.50
C ARG A 73 -4.31 -6.00 -12.79
N LEU A 74 -5.12 -4.95 -12.76
CA LEU A 74 -5.34 -4.08 -13.91
C LEU A 74 -4.13 -3.19 -14.19
N LEU A 75 -3.54 -2.61 -13.13
CA LEU A 75 -2.37 -1.74 -13.22
C LEU A 75 -1.19 -2.46 -13.87
N ILE A 76 -0.86 -3.69 -13.43
CA ILE A 76 0.28 -4.43 -14.00
C ILE A 76 0.08 -4.89 -15.45
N LYS A 77 -1.14 -4.75 -15.99
CA LYS A 77 -1.43 -4.97 -17.43
C LYS A 77 -1.26 -3.69 -18.25
N VAL A 78 -1.03 -2.53 -17.62
CA VAL A 78 -0.73 -1.28 -18.33
C VAL A 78 0.74 -1.31 -18.71
N ASN A 79 1.05 -1.03 -19.97
CA ASN A 79 2.42 -1.14 -20.43
C ASN A 79 3.29 0.00 -19.85
N GLY A 80 4.44 -0.39 -19.28
CA GLY A 80 5.29 0.48 -18.47
C GLY A 80 4.95 0.48 -16.99
N VAL A 81 3.94 -0.28 -16.55
CA VAL A 81 3.58 -0.45 -15.14
C VAL A 81 3.88 -1.88 -14.71
N GLY A 82 4.96 -2.05 -13.96
CA GLY A 82 5.31 -3.33 -13.34
C GLY A 82 4.75 -3.46 -11.91
N PRO A 83 4.86 -4.65 -11.29
CA PRO A 83 4.41 -4.89 -9.91
C PRO A 83 4.92 -3.87 -8.90
N LYS A 84 6.22 -3.52 -8.94
CA LYS A 84 6.80 -2.53 -8.03
C LYS A 84 6.15 -1.15 -8.15
N LEU A 85 5.90 -0.70 -9.40
CA LEU A 85 5.24 0.58 -9.62
C LEU A 85 3.77 0.53 -9.19
N ALA A 86 3.07 -0.58 -9.46
CA ALA A 86 1.68 -0.76 -9.03
C ALA A 86 1.54 -0.77 -7.49
N VAL A 87 2.46 -1.41 -6.76
CA VAL A 87 2.53 -1.30 -5.28
C VAL A 87 2.78 0.14 -4.86
N GLY A 88 3.69 0.86 -5.52
CA GLY A 88 3.97 2.27 -5.24
C GLY A 88 2.74 3.17 -5.45
N ILE A 89 1.98 2.95 -6.52
CA ILE A 89 0.71 3.65 -6.77
C ILE A 89 -0.30 3.37 -5.65
N LEU A 90 -0.51 2.09 -5.32
CA LEU A 90 -1.46 1.67 -4.28
C LEU A 90 -0.99 2.02 -2.85
N SER A 91 0.26 2.46 -2.70
CA SER A 91 0.80 2.96 -1.44
C SER A 91 0.52 4.44 -1.23
N GLY A 92 0.36 5.21 -2.31
CA GLY A 92 -0.01 6.62 -2.26
C GLY A 92 -1.51 6.86 -2.36
N LEU A 93 -2.23 6.01 -3.11
CA LEU A 93 -3.66 6.11 -3.34
C LEU A 93 -4.33 4.77 -3.05
N ASP A 94 -5.39 4.75 -2.26
CA ASP A 94 -6.28 3.58 -2.21
C ASP A 94 -7.01 3.39 -3.56
N ALA A 95 -7.65 2.22 -3.76
CA ALA A 95 -8.31 1.96 -5.03
C ALA A 95 -9.40 2.98 -5.39
N GLN A 96 -10.13 3.50 -4.41
CA GLN A 96 -11.20 4.46 -4.63
C GLN A 96 -10.65 5.83 -5.02
N GLN A 97 -9.58 6.28 -4.37
CA GLN A 97 -8.84 7.50 -4.71
C GLN A 97 -8.24 7.40 -6.11
N PHE A 98 -7.68 6.25 -6.45
CA PHE A 98 -7.14 6.01 -7.78
C PHE A 98 -8.23 6.06 -8.86
N ILE A 99 -9.39 5.43 -8.63
CA ILE A 99 -10.53 5.48 -9.56
C ILE A 99 -10.97 6.92 -9.80
N ARG A 100 -11.16 7.70 -8.72
CA ARG A 100 -11.51 9.13 -8.83
C ARG A 100 -10.45 9.93 -9.58
N CYS A 101 -9.18 9.64 -9.36
CA CYS A 101 -8.07 10.29 -10.07
C CYS A 101 -8.15 10.03 -11.58
N VAL A 102 -8.52 8.82 -11.98
CA VAL A 102 -8.71 8.46 -13.40
C VAL A 102 -9.95 9.13 -14.00
N GLU A 103 -11.08 9.09 -13.30
CA GLU A 103 -12.33 9.74 -13.72
C GLU A 103 -12.16 11.25 -13.92
N ASN A 104 -11.46 11.90 -13.00
CA ASN A 104 -11.17 13.34 -13.06
C ASN A 104 -9.99 13.69 -13.98
N ARG A 105 -9.33 12.70 -14.59
CA ARG A 105 -8.12 12.86 -15.41
C ARG A 105 -7.01 13.65 -14.70
N ASP A 106 -6.86 13.43 -13.40
CA ASP A 106 -5.91 14.17 -12.56
C ASP A 106 -4.48 13.63 -12.69
N SER A 107 -3.83 14.00 -13.79
CA SER A 107 -2.42 13.65 -14.04
C SER A 107 -1.47 14.22 -13.00
N ALA A 108 -1.82 15.34 -12.36
CA ALA A 108 -0.93 16.05 -11.44
C ALA A 108 -0.73 15.25 -10.15
N SER A 109 -1.78 14.59 -9.65
CA SER A 109 -1.69 13.71 -8.49
C SER A 109 -0.87 12.45 -8.78
N LEU A 110 -1.02 11.85 -9.97
CA LEU A 110 -0.24 10.68 -10.36
C LEU A 110 1.26 10.98 -10.50
N VAL A 111 1.64 12.15 -11.04
CA VAL A 111 3.06 12.53 -11.24
C VAL A 111 3.79 12.75 -9.92
N LYS A 112 3.08 12.97 -8.81
CA LYS A 112 3.69 13.07 -7.47
C LYS A 112 4.08 11.72 -6.90
N LEU A 113 3.60 10.62 -7.48
CA LEU A 113 3.94 9.28 -7.05
C LEU A 113 5.35 8.93 -7.55
N PRO A 114 6.20 8.34 -6.69
CA PRO A 114 7.55 7.99 -7.05
C PRO A 114 7.56 6.96 -8.19
N GLY A 115 8.41 7.20 -9.18
CA GLY A 115 8.48 6.35 -10.39
C GLY A 115 7.39 6.62 -11.44
N VAL A 116 6.43 7.51 -11.18
CA VAL A 116 5.41 7.92 -12.16
C VAL A 116 5.81 9.26 -12.80
N GLY A 117 6.37 9.20 -14.00
CA GLY A 117 6.62 10.40 -14.81
C GLY A 117 5.36 10.90 -15.53
N LYS A 118 5.41 12.13 -16.08
CA LYS A 118 4.30 12.74 -16.83
C LYS A 118 3.73 11.85 -17.94
N LYS A 119 4.60 11.26 -18.76
CA LYS A 119 4.20 10.36 -19.85
C LYS A 119 3.54 9.08 -19.32
N THR A 120 4.06 8.53 -18.22
CA THR A 120 3.47 7.35 -17.56
C THR A 120 2.11 7.70 -16.99
N ALA A 121 1.97 8.83 -16.30
CA ALA A 121 0.70 9.29 -15.74
C ALA A 121 -0.38 9.48 -16.83
N GLU A 122 -0.07 10.19 -17.92
CA GLU A 122 -1.00 10.40 -19.03
C GLU A 122 -1.45 9.07 -19.66
N ARG A 123 -0.50 8.17 -19.91
CA ARG A 123 -0.80 6.83 -20.43
C ARG A 123 -1.68 6.03 -19.49
N LEU A 124 -1.35 6.09 -18.20
CA LEU A 124 -2.03 5.34 -17.15
C LEU A 124 -3.47 5.81 -17.00
N LEU A 125 -3.74 7.12 -17.08
CA LEU A 125 -5.10 7.66 -17.10
C LEU A 125 -5.91 7.14 -18.30
N ILE A 126 -5.33 7.13 -19.50
CA ILE A 126 -6.02 6.69 -20.71
C ILE A 126 -6.32 5.19 -20.63
N GLU A 127 -5.31 4.36 -20.40
CA GLU A 127 -5.48 2.91 -20.39
C GLU A 127 -6.36 2.43 -19.22
N MET A 128 -6.34 3.12 -18.08
CA MET A 128 -7.18 2.75 -16.93
C MET A 128 -8.61 3.24 -17.07
N ALA A 129 -8.87 4.38 -17.74
CA ALA A 129 -10.23 4.84 -17.99
C ALA A 129 -11.06 3.79 -18.75
N ASP A 130 -10.45 3.09 -19.70
CA ASP A 130 -11.10 2.00 -20.45
C ASP A 130 -11.29 0.72 -19.62
N ARG A 131 -10.54 0.56 -18.51
CA ARG A 131 -10.47 -0.69 -17.73
C ARG A 131 -11.19 -0.62 -16.39
N ILE A 132 -11.42 0.56 -15.82
CA ILE A 132 -12.09 0.72 -14.52
C ILE A 132 -13.51 0.17 -14.54
N GLY A 133 -14.22 0.21 -15.67
CA GLY A 133 -15.53 -0.44 -15.81
C GLY A 133 -15.50 -1.96 -15.58
N GLN A 134 -14.32 -2.61 -15.64
CA GLN A 134 -14.17 -4.04 -15.29
C GLN A 134 -14.16 -4.29 -13.77
N LEU A 135 -13.90 -3.25 -12.98
CA LEU A 135 -14.02 -3.29 -11.53
C LEU A 135 -15.50 -3.25 -11.12
N GLU A 136 -16.32 -2.45 -11.81
CA GLU A 136 -17.77 -2.26 -11.57
C GLU A 136 -18.62 -3.53 -11.73
N GLY A 137 -18.17 -4.51 -12.53
CA GLY A 137 -18.88 -5.77 -12.75
C GLY A 137 -18.61 -6.89 -11.73
N GLN A 138 -17.71 -6.69 -10.76
CA GLN A 138 -17.31 -7.69 -9.76
C GLN A 138 -17.83 -7.38 -8.34
N PHE A 139 -18.67 -6.35 -8.20
CA PHE A 139 -19.25 -5.97 -6.92
C PHE A 139 -20.43 -6.87 -6.54
N VAL A 140 -20.21 -7.74 -5.56
CA VAL A 140 -21.24 -8.03 -4.55
C VAL A 140 -20.93 -7.09 -3.38
N PRO A 141 -21.85 -6.20 -2.97
CA PRO A 141 -21.63 -5.38 -1.80
C PRO A 141 -21.68 -6.28 -0.57
N THR A 142 -20.53 -6.65 -0.01
CA THR A 142 -20.47 -6.99 1.41
C THR A 142 -20.52 -5.69 2.18
N SER A 143 -21.67 -5.50 2.84
CA SER A 143 -21.97 -4.45 3.80
C SER A 143 -20.78 -4.22 4.76
N PRO A 144 -20.50 -2.98 5.17
CA PRO A 144 -19.60 -2.73 6.28
C PRO A 144 -20.29 -3.21 7.56
N GLU A 145 -19.95 -4.42 8.01
CA GLU A 145 -20.30 -4.83 9.37
C GLU A 145 -19.46 -3.99 10.33
N ALA A 146 -20.16 -3.08 10.99
CA ALA A 146 -19.66 -2.29 12.10
C ALA A 146 -19.28 -3.22 13.25
N THR A 147 -17.99 -3.49 13.41
CA THR A 147 -17.43 -4.01 14.65
C THR A 147 -16.73 -2.90 15.40
N GLY A 148 -17.47 -2.38 16.39
CA GLY A 148 -16.95 -1.97 17.69
C GLY A 148 -15.79 -0.99 17.72
N VAL A 149 -16.12 0.28 17.92
CA VAL A 149 -15.21 1.25 18.53
C VAL A 149 -14.89 0.76 19.95
N GLY A 150 -13.79 0.03 20.09
CA GLY A 150 -13.23 -0.39 21.36
C GLY A 150 -11.89 0.29 21.56
N GLN A 151 -11.87 1.32 22.40
CA GLN A 151 -10.64 1.82 23.01
C GLN A 151 -10.16 0.78 24.03
N PRO A 152 -8.90 0.32 23.96
CA PRO A 152 -7.93 0.67 25.00
C PRO A 152 -6.54 0.98 24.38
N GLY A 153 -5.76 1.94 24.86
CA GLY A 153 -5.12 1.87 26.17
C GLY A 153 -4.01 0.82 26.19
N GLY A 154 -2.87 1.07 25.51
CA GLY A 154 -1.73 0.16 25.53
C GLY A 154 -0.47 0.81 24.96
N GLN A 155 0.50 1.08 25.84
CA GLN A 155 1.78 1.71 25.56
C GLN A 155 2.74 0.72 24.86
N GLY A 156 3.21 1.05 23.66
CA GLY A 156 4.38 0.44 22.99
C GLY A 156 5.51 1.48 22.86
N PRO A 157 6.79 1.07 22.86
CA PRO A 157 7.90 1.89 23.34
C PRO A 157 8.10 3.18 22.54
N ALA A 158 8.15 4.28 23.28
CA ALA A 158 8.39 5.61 22.79
C ALA A 158 9.83 5.80 22.26
N GLY A 159 9.91 6.37 21.05
CA GLY A 159 10.72 7.56 20.76
C GLY A 159 12.23 7.40 20.71
N GLY A 160 12.77 7.35 19.48
CA GLY A 160 14.18 7.61 19.21
C GLY A 160 14.44 7.87 17.72
N PRO A 161 15.65 8.32 17.35
CA PRO A 161 16.06 8.54 15.95
C PRO A 161 15.78 7.35 15.03
N VAL A 162 15.68 6.14 15.58
CA VAL A 162 15.35 4.89 14.90
C VAL A 162 13.99 4.94 14.20
N ALA A 163 12.95 5.52 14.82
CA ALA A 163 11.62 5.60 14.20
C ALA A 163 11.58 6.57 13.00
N THR A 164 12.40 7.62 13.07
CA THR A 164 12.59 8.58 11.97
C THR A 164 13.36 7.94 10.82
N GLU A 165 14.45 7.23 11.12
CA GLU A 165 15.27 6.53 10.12
C GLU A 165 14.48 5.41 9.42
N GLU A 166 13.67 4.65 10.15
CA GLU A 166 12.79 3.62 9.59
C GLU A 166 11.72 4.24 8.66
N ALA A 167 11.15 5.37 9.06
CA ALA A 167 10.21 6.12 8.23
C ALA A 167 10.86 6.71 6.97
N GLU A 168 12.11 7.18 7.06
CA GLU A 168 12.86 7.65 5.89
C GLU A 168 13.22 6.51 4.93
N ALA A 169 13.69 5.38 5.46
CA ALA A 169 14.00 4.18 4.67
C ALA A 169 12.75 3.66 3.93
N ALA A 170 11.59 3.70 4.60
CA ALA A 170 10.30 3.38 4.01
C ALA A 170 9.94 4.27 2.80
N LEU A 171 10.11 5.59 2.94
CA LEU A 171 9.90 6.54 1.83
C LEU A 171 10.93 6.34 0.70
N ILE A 172 12.18 6.01 1.01
CA ILE A 172 13.20 5.69 0.00
C ILE A 172 12.84 4.39 -0.74
N ALA A 173 12.33 3.37 -0.03
CA ALA A 173 11.88 2.11 -0.64
C ALA A 173 10.72 2.31 -1.62
N LEU A 174 9.86 3.31 -1.37
CA LEU A 174 8.82 3.77 -2.31
C LEU A 174 9.40 4.40 -3.57
N GLY A 175 10.66 4.84 -3.55
CA GLY A 175 11.33 5.51 -4.66
C GLY A 175 11.39 7.02 -4.53
N TYR A 176 11.05 7.59 -3.36
CA TYR A 176 11.36 8.99 -3.08
C TYR A 176 12.87 9.17 -2.93
N LYS A 177 13.38 10.33 -3.32
CA LYS A 177 14.81 10.64 -3.12
C LYS A 177 15.11 10.77 -1.63
N PRO A 178 16.31 10.40 -1.16
CA PRO A 178 16.68 10.53 0.25
C PRO A 178 16.44 11.93 0.83
N GLN A 179 16.72 12.98 0.05
CA GLN A 179 16.47 14.37 0.46
C GLN A 179 14.97 14.73 0.57
N GLU A 180 14.12 14.14 -0.27
CA GLU A 180 12.67 14.37 -0.25
C GLU A 180 12.02 13.61 0.91
N ALA A 181 12.48 12.37 1.16
CA ALA A 181 12.08 11.55 2.29
C ALA A 181 12.39 12.25 3.62
N ALA A 182 13.65 12.63 3.85
CA ALA A 182 14.07 13.32 5.07
C ALA A 182 13.32 14.65 5.29
N LYS A 183 13.08 15.42 4.22
CA LYS A 183 12.34 16.69 4.30
C LYS A 183 10.86 16.49 4.66
N ALA A 184 10.24 15.39 4.26
CA ALA A 184 8.85 15.15 4.59
C ALA A 184 8.65 14.59 5.99
N ILE A 185 9.54 13.68 6.44
CA ILE A 185 9.53 13.18 7.82
C ILE A 185 9.82 14.32 8.79
N SER A 186 10.83 15.16 8.54
CA SER A 186 11.15 16.31 9.41
C SER A 186 10.03 17.34 9.56
N LYS A 187 9.13 17.48 8.57
CA LYS A 187 7.96 18.35 8.66
C LYS A 187 6.85 17.82 9.57
N VAL A 188 6.82 16.52 9.82
CA VAL A 188 5.77 15.84 10.60
C VAL A 188 6.29 15.23 11.89
N ALA A 189 7.61 15.20 12.09
CA ALA A 189 8.25 14.65 13.27
C ALA A 189 7.88 15.41 14.53
N GLY A 190 7.28 14.70 15.50
CA GLY A 190 7.04 15.14 16.86
C GLY A 190 7.55 14.11 17.87
N GLU A 191 7.80 14.54 19.11
CA GLU A 191 8.31 13.66 20.17
C GLU A 191 7.35 12.48 20.42
N GLY A 192 7.90 11.26 20.44
CA GLY A 192 7.16 10.04 20.76
C GLY A 192 6.31 9.45 19.63
N MET A 193 6.42 9.95 18.39
CA MET A 193 5.68 9.39 17.24
C MET A 193 6.31 8.07 16.75
N SER A 194 5.46 7.10 16.41
CA SER A 194 5.89 5.85 15.76
C SER A 194 6.25 6.05 14.29
N SER A 195 7.11 5.19 13.73
CA SER A 195 7.48 5.19 12.32
C SER A 195 6.25 5.12 11.41
N GLU A 196 5.27 4.28 11.74
CA GLU A 196 4.00 4.18 11.02
C GLU A 196 3.25 5.54 10.96
N THR A 197 3.19 6.25 12.10
CA THR A 197 2.51 7.55 12.20
C THR A 197 3.22 8.60 11.35
N LEU A 198 4.57 8.61 11.38
CA LEU A 198 5.39 9.51 10.59
C LEU A 198 5.21 9.26 9.09
N ILE A 199 5.21 8.00 8.63
CA ILE A 199 5.00 7.63 7.23
C ILE A 199 3.60 8.10 6.77
N ARG A 200 2.56 7.82 7.56
CA ARG A 200 1.18 8.21 7.23
C ARG A 200 1.04 9.72 7.07
N LEU A 201 1.57 10.49 8.02
CA LEU A 201 1.48 11.96 7.98
C LEU A 201 2.32 12.56 6.85
N ALA A 202 3.50 12.01 6.57
CA ALA A 202 4.36 12.46 5.48
C ALA A 202 3.72 12.22 4.11
N LEU A 203 3.19 11.02 3.86
CA LEU A 203 2.50 10.70 2.61
C LEU A 203 1.25 11.57 2.41
N ARG A 204 0.45 11.78 3.47
CA ARG A 204 -0.73 12.66 3.42
C ARG A 204 -0.39 14.11 3.07
N ASN A 205 0.78 14.60 3.47
CA ASN A 205 1.22 15.96 3.13
C ASN A 205 1.90 16.05 1.74
N MET A 206 2.34 14.93 1.18
CA MET A 206 2.92 14.87 -0.17
C MET A 206 1.86 14.71 -1.26
N ILE A 207 0.73 14.07 -0.94
CA ILE A 207 -0.37 13.80 -1.88
C ILE A 207 -1.54 14.71 -1.50
N PRO A 208 -2.00 15.63 -2.37
CA PRO A 208 -3.15 16.49 -2.04
C PRO A 208 -4.41 15.66 -1.89
N ALA A 209 -5.32 16.14 -1.05
CA ALA A 209 -6.70 15.67 -0.95
C ALA A 209 -7.47 15.84 -2.27
#